data_AF-A0A7J3IJ80-F1
#
_entry.id   AF-A0A7J3IJ80-F1
#
_cell.length_a   1.000
_cell.length_b   1.000
_cell.length_c   1.000
_cell.angle_alpha   90.00
_cell.angle_beta   90.00
_cell.angle_gamma   90.00
#
_symmetry.space_group_name_H-M   'P 1'
#
loop_
_entity.id
_entity.type
_entity.pdbx_description
1 polymer ?
#
loop_
_entity_poly.entity_id
_entity_poly.type
_entity_poly.pdbx_seq_one_letter_code
_entity_poly.pdbx_strand_id
1 'polypeptide(L)'
;MVRRISFWKMHGLGNDYIVIDNRGKALIEEELPNLAVKLCKRRIGIGADGLLLVYHSQRADVKMRIFNSDGSEAEMCGNGIRCLAKYCFENGLVWKTSLLVETLAGVKVLDLKLEGDKVKSVRVNMGSPSFKPEEIPIKWNDTFIDKPIHVGGTTLKATALSMGNPHCVVFVENVESYPVETVGPLLENHELFPRRTNVEFVQVSSRKLLKVRVWERGVGETMACGTGACASAVAAKVLGKVDGGTRRKGF
;
A
#
# COMPACT_ATOMS: atom_id res chain seq x y z
N MET A 1 -28.38 16.80 -17.03
CA MET A 1 -28.58 15.44 -17.57
C MET A 1 -28.12 14.44 -16.53
N VAL A 2 -28.90 13.41 -16.19
CA VAL A 2 -28.49 12.39 -15.21
C VAL A 2 -27.60 11.38 -15.91
N ARG A 3 -26.36 11.22 -15.44
CA ARG A 3 -25.40 10.27 -15.97
C ARG A 3 -25.34 9.04 -15.06
N ARG A 4 -25.64 7.86 -15.60
CA ARG A 4 -25.48 6.59 -14.88
C ARG A 4 -24.10 6.01 -15.20
N ILE A 5 -23.36 5.62 -14.16
CA ILE A 5 -22.03 5.01 -14.27
C ILE A 5 -22.08 3.69 -13.50
N SER A 6 -21.85 2.58 -14.19
CA SER A 6 -21.69 1.27 -13.54
C SER A 6 -20.33 1.22 -12.86
N PHE A 7 -20.30 0.68 -11.64
CA PHE A 7 -19.08 0.56 -10.85
C PHE A 7 -19.08 -0.73 -10.04
N TRP A 8 -17.91 -1.12 -9.58
CA TRP A 8 -17.71 -2.17 -8.58
C TRP A 8 -17.18 -1.57 -7.30
N LYS A 9 -17.70 -2.01 -6.16
CA LYS A 9 -17.14 -1.65 -4.85
C LYS A 9 -16.26 -2.80 -4.38
N MET A 10 -14.98 -2.52 -4.16
CA MET A 10 -13.99 -3.54 -3.79
C MET A 10 -13.14 -3.03 -2.63
N HIS A 11 -12.52 -3.93 -1.86
CA HIS A 11 -11.54 -3.54 -0.86
C HIS A 11 -10.39 -4.54 -0.80
N GLY A 12 -9.21 -4.04 -0.43
CA GLY A 12 -8.04 -4.85 -0.14
C GLY A 12 -7.61 -4.60 1.31
N LEU A 13 -7.97 -5.50 2.22
CA LEU A 13 -7.67 -5.38 3.66
C LEU A 13 -8.24 -4.08 4.27
N GLY A 14 -9.55 -3.88 4.17
CA GLY A 14 -10.24 -2.67 4.65
C GLY A 14 -10.13 -1.43 3.74
N ASN A 15 -9.02 -1.27 3.01
CA ASN A 15 -8.84 -0.14 2.12
C ASN A 15 -9.68 -0.28 0.84
N ASP A 16 -10.68 0.59 0.67
CA ASP A 16 -11.82 0.37 -0.23
C ASP A 16 -11.90 1.36 -1.41
N TYR A 17 -12.29 0.83 -2.57
CA TYR A 17 -12.23 1.50 -3.86
C TYR A 17 -13.54 1.38 -4.64
N ILE A 18 -13.84 2.43 -5.39
CA ILE A 18 -14.83 2.40 -6.47
C ILE A 18 -14.06 2.08 -7.74
N VAL A 19 -14.37 0.97 -8.40
CA VAL A 19 -13.70 0.55 -9.64
C VAL A 19 -14.63 0.79 -10.81
N ILE A 20 -14.16 1.54 -11.82
CA ILE A 20 -14.89 1.84 -13.04
C ILE A 20 -14.04 1.42 -14.25
N ASP A 21 -14.64 0.66 -15.16
CA ASP A 21 -14.08 0.44 -16.49
C ASP A 21 -14.26 1.70 -17.34
N ASN A 22 -13.18 2.43 -17.55
CA ASN A 22 -13.14 3.61 -18.41
C ASN A 22 -12.36 3.36 -19.71
N ARG A 23 -12.25 2.11 -20.16
CA ARG A 23 -11.59 1.75 -21.44
C ARG A 23 -12.25 2.42 -22.65
N GLY A 24 -13.58 2.57 -22.61
CA GLY A 24 -14.34 3.33 -23.61
C GLY A 24 -14.20 4.85 -23.51
N LYS A 25 -13.38 5.37 -22.57
CA LYS A 25 -13.15 6.81 -22.33
C LYS A 25 -14.44 7.62 -22.22
N ALA A 26 -15.40 7.07 -21.50
CA ALA A 26 -16.67 7.76 -21.30
C ALA A 26 -16.46 8.97 -20.38
N LEU A 27 -15.69 8.82 -19.29
CA LEU A 27 -15.49 9.89 -18.32
C LEU A 27 -14.64 11.03 -18.88
N ILE A 28 -15.01 12.27 -18.55
CA ILE A 28 -14.30 13.48 -18.94
C ILE A 28 -13.08 13.64 -18.03
N GLU A 29 -11.91 13.84 -18.65
CA GLU A 29 -10.61 13.78 -17.97
C GLU A 29 -10.46 14.85 -16.89
N GLU A 30 -10.89 16.07 -17.21
CA GLU A 30 -10.83 17.24 -16.34
C GLU A 30 -11.79 17.13 -15.14
N GLU A 31 -12.80 16.25 -15.23
CA GLU A 31 -13.77 16.02 -14.17
C GLU A 31 -13.33 14.93 -13.19
N LEU A 32 -12.32 14.11 -13.52
CA LEU A 32 -11.95 12.94 -12.72
C LEU A 32 -11.59 13.27 -11.25
N PRO A 33 -10.81 14.33 -10.95
CA PRO A 33 -10.53 14.70 -9.56
C PRO A 33 -11.80 15.02 -8.77
N ASN A 34 -12.67 15.86 -9.36
CA ASN A 34 -13.94 16.25 -8.73
C ASN A 34 -14.93 15.08 -8.62
N LEU A 35 -14.92 14.17 -9.60
CA LEU A 35 -15.70 12.95 -9.57
C LEU A 35 -15.25 12.05 -8.41
N ALA A 36 -13.92 11.88 -8.23
CA ALA A 36 -13.37 11.12 -7.11
C ALA A 36 -13.81 11.71 -5.78
N VAL A 37 -13.67 13.03 -5.57
CA VAL A 37 -14.13 13.71 -4.35
C VAL A 37 -15.61 13.45 -4.08
N LYS A 38 -16.48 13.62 -5.09
CA LYS A 38 -17.93 13.43 -4.95
C LYS A 38 -18.30 11.98 -4.62
N LEU A 39 -17.72 11.01 -5.34
CA LEU A 39 -18.06 9.61 -5.18
C LEU A 39 -17.49 9.01 -3.89
N CYS A 40 -16.26 9.39 -3.53
CA CYS A 40 -15.55 8.86 -2.36
C CYS A 40 -16.04 9.47 -1.05
N LYS A 41 -16.71 10.63 -1.07
CA LYS A 41 -17.22 11.27 0.16
C LYS A 41 -18.22 10.36 0.87
N ARG A 42 -17.82 9.86 2.05
CA ARG A 42 -18.67 9.02 2.89
C ARG A 42 -19.94 9.79 3.30
N ARG A 43 -21.03 9.06 3.56
CA ARG A 43 -22.39 9.55 3.92
C ARG A 43 -23.23 10.15 2.79
N ILE A 44 -22.63 10.88 1.86
CA ILE A 44 -23.38 11.55 0.77
C ILE A 44 -23.04 11.05 -0.64
N GLY A 45 -21.87 10.43 -0.80
CA GLY A 45 -21.50 9.67 -2.00
C GLY A 45 -21.65 8.17 -1.75
N ILE A 46 -20.95 7.38 -2.58
CA ILE A 46 -20.83 5.93 -2.35
C ILE A 46 -19.97 5.67 -1.10
N GLY A 47 -18.95 6.51 -0.87
CA GLY A 47 -18.00 6.38 0.22
C GLY A 47 -16.87 5.43 -0.14
N ALA A 48 -15.62 5.90 -0.19
CA ALA A 48 -14.43 5.11 -0.53
C ALA A 48 -13.15 5.83 -0.10
N ASP A 49 -12.04 5.10 -0.04
CA ASP A 49 -10.71 5.71 0.08
C ASP A 49 -10.19 6.24 -1.26
N GLY A 50 -10.70 5.70 -2.38
CA GLY A 50 -10.37 6.21 -3.71
C GLY A 50 -11.21 5.65 -4.87
N LEU A 51 -10.97 6.22 -6.04
CA LEU A 51 -11.53 5.85 -7.34
C LEU A 51 -10.45 5.18 -8.20
N LEU A 52 -10.70 3.95 -8.62
CA LEU A 52 -9.86 3.18 -9.55
C LEU A 52 -10.50 3.16 -10.94
N LEU A 53 -9.72 3.54 -11.95
CA LEU A 53 -10.14 3.54 -13.33
C LEU A 53 -9.29 2.57 -14.15
N VAL A 54 -9.97 1.74 -14.94
CA VAL A 54 -9.33 0.82 -15.89
C VAL A 54 -9.32 1.45 -17.28
N TYR A 55 -8.18 1.42 -17.94
CA TYR A 55 -7.98 1.90 -19.31
C TYR A 55 -7.27 0.84 -20.17
N HIS A 56 -7.33 1.01 -21.48
CA HIS A 56 -6.45 0.29 -22.40
C HIS A 56 -5.01 0.78 -22.19
N SER A 57 -4.05 -0.15 -22.32
CA SER A 57 -2.62 0.15 -22.32
C SER A 57 -2.02 -0.23 -23.67
N GLN A 58 -0.98 0.48 -24.08
CA GLN A 58 -0.17 0.15 -25.27
C GLN A 58 1.03 -0.76 -24.92
N ARG A 59 1.33 -0.96 -23.63
CA ARG A 59 2.56 -1.62 -23.15
C ARG A 59 2.32 -2.64 -22.03
N ALA A 60 1.06 -2.88 -21.68
CA ALA A 60 0.61 -3.78 -20.63
C ALA A 60 -0.80 -4.30 -21.00
N ASP A 61 -1.35 -5.20 -20.19
CA ASP A 61 -2.69 -5.76 -20.48
C ASP A 61 -3.80 -4.76 -20.20
N VAL A 62 -3.62 -3.96 -19.15
CA VAL A 62 -4.51 -2.87 -18.76
C VAL A 62 -3.69 -1.74 -18.17
N LYS A 63 -4.24 -0.53 -18.18
CA LYS A 63 -3.72 0.63 -17.45
C LYS A 63 -4.62 0.95 -16.27
N MET A 64 -4.01 1.20 -15.12
CA MET A 64 -4.67 1.67 -13.91
C MET A 64 -4.41 3.16 -13.72
N ARG A 65 -5.45 3.89 -13.34
CA ARG A 65 -5.34 5.20 -12.70
C ARG A 65 -6.09 5.18 -11.38
N ILE A 66 -5.58 5.92 -10.40
CA ILE A 66 -6.14 5.99 -9.06
C ILE A 66 -6.23 7.44 -8.63
N PHE A 67 -7.42 7.85 -8.20
CA PHE A 67 -7.65 9.13 -7.55
C PHE A 67 -7.99 8.89 -6.09
N ASN A 68 -7.32 9.59 -5.20
CA ASN A 68 -7.62 9.58 -3.77
C ASN A 68 -8.96 10.27 -3.50
N SER A 69 -9.48 10.11 -2.28
CA SER A 69 -10.74 10.71 -1.85
C SER A 69 -10.74 12.26 -1.83
N ASP A 70 -9.56 12.87 -1.83
CA ASP A 70 -9.35 14.32 -1.97
C ASP A 70 -9.22 14.79 -3.44
N GLY A 71 -9.27 13.87 -4.40
CA GLY A 71 -9.16 14.14 -5.83
C GLY A 71 -7.73 14.13 -6.38
N SER A 72 -6.71 14.00 -5.54
CA SER A 72 -5.32 13.87 -6.01
C SER A 72 -5.10 12.54 -6.73
N GLU A 73 -4.31 12.54 -7.81
CA GLU A 73 -3.95 11.31 -8.52
C GLU A 73 -2.71 10.67 -7.87
N ALA A 74 -2.80 9.39 -7.50
CA ALA A 74 -1.70 8.66 -6.87
C ALA A 74 -0.92 7.83 -7.88
N GLU A 75 0.39 7.67 -7.67
CA GLU A 75 1.23 6.97 -8.65
C GLU A 75 0.99 5.44 -8.69
N MET A 76 0.69 4.88 -7.53
CA MET A 76 0.43 3.45 -7.32
C MET A 76 -0.32 3.23 -6.00
N CYS A 77 -1.13 2.18 -5.93
CA CYS A 77 -1.62 1.65 -4.66
C CYS A 77 -1.61 0.12 -4.69
N GLY A 78 -0.89 -0.48 -3.74
CA GLY A 78 -0.76 -1.94 -3.64
C GLY A 78 -2.07 -2.65 -3.32
N ASN A 79 -2.98 -2.03 -2.57
CA ASN A 79 -4.31 -2.60 -2.29
C ASN A 79 -5.25 -2.45 -3.49
N GLY A 80 -5.25 -1.26 -4.11
CA GLY A 80 -6.07 -0.96 -5.28
C GLY A 80 -5.71 -1.83 -6.49
N ILE A 81 -4.43 -2.04 -6.77
CA ILE A 81 -3.99 -2.84 -7.93
C ILE A 81 -4.38 -4.32 -7.80
N ARG A 82 -4.47 -4.86 -6.58
CA ARG A 82 -5.01 -6.21 -6.34
C ARG A 82 -6.51 -6.28 -6.63
N CYS A 83 -7.27 -5.25 -6.24
CA CYS A 83 -8.69 -5.16 -6.56
C CYS A 83 -8.89 -5.06 -8.07
N LEU A 84 -8.12 -4.20 -8.74
CA LEU A 84 -8.19 -4.02 -10.20
C LEU A 84 -7.83 -5.31 -10.95
N ALA A 85 -6.79 -6.03 -10.56
CA ALA A 85 -6.42 -7.30 -11.20
C ALA A 85 -7.53 -8.35 -11.09
N LYS A 86 -8.14 -8.46 -9.90
CA LYS A 86 -9.31 -9.32 -9.68
C LYS A 86 -10.49 -8.88 -10.55
N TYR A 87 -10.80 -7.58 -10.57
CA TYR A 87 -11.86 -7.02 -11.40
C TYR A 87 -11.67 -7.35 -12.88
N CYS A 88 -10.47 -7.10 -13.41
CA CYS A 88 -10.16 -7.34 -14.82
C CYS A 88 -10.31 -8.83 -15.19
N PHE A 89 -9.85 -9.74 -14.33
CA PHE A 89 -9.98 -11.18 -14.61
C PHE A 89 -11.43 -11.65 -14.53
N GLU A 90 -12.13 -11.36 -13.42
CA GLU A 90 -13.49 -11.86 -13.19
C GLU A 90 -14.56 -11.21 -14.10
N ASN A 91 -14.24 -10.09 -14.75
CA ASN A 91 -15.11 -9.43 -15.74
C ASN A 91 -14.67 -9.70 -17.20
N GLY A 92 -13.74 -10.62 -17.44
CA GLY A 92 -13.33 -11.03 -18.79
C GLY A 92 -12.54 -9.98 -19.57
N LEU A 93 -11.94 -9.00 -18.89
CA LEU A 93 -11.04 -8.02 -19.51
C LEU A 93 -9.69 -8.65 -19.85
N VAL A 94 -9.27 -9.62 -19.05
CA VAL A 94 -8.04 -10.40 -19.20
C VAL A 94 -8.29 -11.84 -18.79
N TRP A 95 -7.64 -12.79 -19.46
CA TRP A 95 -7.90 -14.24 -19.27
C TRP A 95 -6.68 -15.01 -18.72
N LYS A 96 -5.56 -14.33 -18.55
CA LYS A 96 -4.31 -14.91 -18.03
C LYS A 96 -4.16 -14.65 -16.53
N THR A 97 -3.37 -15.48 -15.86
CA THR A 97 -3.10 -15.35 -14.42
C THR A 97 -1.84 -14.54 -14.11
N SER A 98 -0.98 -14.27 -15.08
CA SER A 98 0.15 -13.33 -14.95
C SER A 98 -0.16 -12.06 -15.74
N LEU A 99 -0.42 -10.95 -15.04
CA LEU A 99 -0.84 -9.68 -15.63
C LEU A 99 0.26 -8.64 -15.54
N LEU A 100 0.38 -7.86 -16.60
CA LEU A 100 1.09 -6.59 -16.63
C LEU A 100 0.05 -5.47 -16.48
N VAL A 101 0.22 -4.64 -15.47
CA VAL A 101 -0.63 -3.46 -15.24
C VAL A 101 0.23 -2.21 -15.33
N GLU A 102 -0.09 -1.34 -16.28
CA GLU A 102 0.54 -0.02 -16.38
C GLU A 102 0.01 0.90 -15.28
N THR A 103 0.91 1.52 -14.51
CA THR A 103 0.58 2.60 -13.56
C THR A 103 1.49 3.81 -13.81
N LEU A 104 1.26 4.93 -13.10
CA LEU A 104 2.17 6.08 -13.16
C LEU A 104 3.58 5.72 -12.63
N ALA A 105 3.66 4.84 -11.63
CA ALA A 105 4.92 4.25 -11.13
C ALA A 105 5.52 3.14 -12.03
N GLY A 106 5.15 3.09 -13.31
CA GLY A 106 5.60 2.10 -14.30
C GLY A 106 4.74 0.82 -14.35
N VAL A 107 5.16 -0.14 -15.19
CA VAL A 107 4.45 -1.42 -15.34
C VAL A 107 4.73 -2.33 -14.14
N LYS A 108 3.67 -2.91 -13.57
CA LYS A 108 3.74 -3.87 -12.47
C LYS A 108 3.37 -5.27 -12.94
N VAL A 109 4.06 -6.26 -12.40
CA VAL A 109 3.80 -7.69 -12.64
C VAL A 109 2.95 -8.23 -11.49
N LEU A 110 1.83 -8.86 -11.83
CA LEU A 110 0.89 -9.43 -10.87
C LEU A 110 0.62 -10.89 -11.20
N ASP A 111 0.64 -11.75 -10.18
CA ASP A 111 0.25 -13.16 -10.30
C ASP A 111 -1.06 -13.41 -9.54
N LEU A 112 -2.05 -13.94 -10.24
CA LEU A 112 -3.37 -14.27 -9.72
C LEU A 112 -3.36 -15.74 -9.31
N LYS A 113 -3.77 -15.98 -8.07
CA LYS A 113 -4.08 -17.32 -7.60
C LYS A 113 -5.58 -17.52 -7.65
N LEU A 114 -6.00 -18.50 -8.44
CA LEU A 114 -7.41 -18.84 -8.62
C LEU A 114 -7.86 -19.89 -7.60
N GLU A 115 -9.16 -19.89 -7.34
CA GLU A 115 -9.90 -20.97 -6.68
C GLU A 115 -11.18 -21.18 -7.50
N GLY A 116 -11.16 -22.21 -8.36
CA GLY A 116 -12.13 -22.34 -9.44
C GLY A 116 -11.95 -21.24 -10.49
N ASP A 117 -13.04 -20.58 -10.85
CA ASP A 117 -13.12 -19.45 -11.79
C ASP A 117 -12.91 -18.07 -11.13
N LYS A 118 -12.72 -18.03 -9.81
CA LYS A 118 -12.57 -16.78 -9.04
C LYS A 118 -11.13 -16.53 -8.62
N VAL A 119 -10.76 -15.26 -8.56
CA VAL A 119 -9.47 -14.84 -8.02
C VAL A 119 -9.52 -14.87 -6.50
N LYS A 120 -8.75 -15.77 -5.90
CA LYS A 120 -8.62 -15.91 -4.44
C LYS A 120 -7.64 -14.92 -3.84
N SER A 121 -6.48 -14.74 -4.48
CA SER A 121 -5.45 -13.80 -4.02
C SER A 121 -4.60 -13.30 -5.17
N VAL A 122 -4.07 -12.09 -5.02
CA VAL A 122 -3.18 -11.47 -6.02
C VAL A 122 -1.83 -11.20 -5.37
N ARG A 123 -0.77 -11.72 -5.98
CA ARG A 123 0.62 -11.37 -5.68
C ARG A 123 1.02 -10.19 -6.54
N VAL A 124 1.67 -9.21 -5.95
CA VAL A 124 2.17 -8.03 -6.65
C VAL A 124 3.68 -8.01 -6.49
N ASN A 125 4.42 -7.85 -7.59
CA ASN A 125 5.84 -7.58 -7.53
C ASN A 125 6.06 -6.13 -7.08
N MET A 126 6.51 -5.95 -5.84
CA MET A 126 6.74 -4.65 -5.22
C MET A 126 8.14 -4.07 -5.49
N GLY A 127 8.97 -4.78 -6.26
CA GLY A 127 10.38 -4.42 -6.48
C GLY A 127 11.28 -4.86 -5.33
N SER A 128 12.54 -4.41 -5.38
CA SER A 128 13.55 -4.74 -4.37
C SER A 128 13.61 -3.66 -3.29
N PRO A 129 13.79 -4.04 -2.01
CA PRO A 129 14.03 -3.08 -0.94
C PRO A 129 15.41 -2.43 -1.09
N SER A 130 15.56 -1.22 -0.53
CA SER A 130 16.84 -0.55 -0.41
C SER A 130 17.13 -0.12 1.03
N PHE A 131 18.37 -0.34 1.46
CA PHE A 131 18.87 0.08 2.77
C PHE A 131 19.81 1.29 2.68
N LYS A 132 19.99 1.85 1.49
CA LYS A 132 20.89 2.99 1.28
C LYS A 132 20.26 4.26 1.85
N PRO A 133 21.00 5.05 2.65
CA PRO A 133 20.45 6.25 3.29
C PRO A 133 19.82 7.26 2.34
N GLU A 134 20.43 7.45 1.17
CA GLU A 134 19.98 8.37 0.13
C GLU A 134 18.66 7.94 -0.55
N GLU A 135 18.35 6.64 -0.55
CA GLU A 135 17.11 6.08 -1.09
C GLU A 135 15.98 6.04 -0.03
N ILE A 136 16.32 6.19 1.26
CA ILE A 136 15.39 6.32 2.42
C ILE A 136 15.17 7.79 2.84
N PRO A 137 15.85 8.74 2.18
CA PRO A 137 16.37 9.97 2.79
C PRO A 137 16.44 10.01 4.33
N ILE A 138 17.30 9.20 4.95
CA ILE A 138 17.61 9.25 6.39
C ILE A 138 18.93 10.01 6.64
N LYS A 139 19.01 10.82 7.70
CA LYS A 139 20.26 11.46 8.16
C LYS A 139 21.14 10.46 8.89
N TRP A 140 21.71 9.52 8.15
CA TRP A 140 22.64 8.52 8.64
C TRP A 140 23.60 8.12 7.53
N ASN A 141 24.84 7.73 7.84
CA ASN A 141 25.85 7.50 6.81
C ASN A 141 25.79 6.10 6.20
N ASP A 142 25.44 5.09 7.00
CA ASP A 142 25.41 3.67 6.59
C ASP A 142 23.99 3.08 6.65
N THR A 143 23.87 1.76 6.53
CA THR A 143 22.58 1.09 6.75
C THR A 143 22.09 1.28 8.20
N PHE A 144 20.84 1.71 8.35
CA PHE A 144 20.19 1.86 9.66
C PHE A 144 19.41 0.59 10.01
N ILE A 145 20.12 -0.48 10.37
CA ILE A 145 19.54 -1.80 10.72
C ILE A 145 19.79 -2.09 12.21
N ASP A 146 18.73 -2.40 12.95
CA ASP A 146 18.72 -2.61 14.41
C ASP A 146 19.43 -1.50 15.22
N LYS A 147 19.28 -0.24 14.78
CA LYS A 147 19.96 0.91 15.39
C LYS A 147 19.08 1.60 16.43
N PRO A 148 19.67 2.20 17.48
CA PRO A 148 18.93 2.93 18.49
C PRO A 148 18.33 4.21 17.89
N ILE A 149 17.10 4.52 18.28
CA ILE A 149 16.40 5.78 17.97
C ILE A 149 15.76 6.31 19.25
N HIS A 150 16.04 7.57 19.60
CA HIS A 150 15.55 8.21 20.81
C HIS A 150 14.26 8.94 20.52
N VAL A 151 13.15 8.48 21.08
CA VAL A 151 11.82 9.04 20.79
C VAL A 151 10.96 9.05 22.05
N GLY A 152 10.33 10.20 22.33
CA GLY A 152 9.42 10.35 23.47
C GLY A 152 10.06 10.01 24.83
N GLY A 153 11.35 10.32 25.03
CA GLY A 153 12.07 10.00 26.26
C GLY A 153 12.48 8.53 26.43
N THR A 154 12.29 7.70 25.40
CA THR A 154 12.69 6.28 25.39
C THR A 154 13.64 5.99 24.22
N THR A 155 14.43 4.92 24.34
CA THR A 155 15.26 4.42 23.23
C THR A 155 14.65 3.15 22.67
N LEU A 156 14.27 3.19 21.39
CA LEU A 156 13.80 2.04 20.65
C LEU A 156 14.91 1.54 19.72
N LYS A 157 14.76 0.30 19.23
CA LYS A 157 15.54 -0.18 18.09
C LYS A 157 14.71 -0.15 16.83
N ALA A 158 15.26 0.41 15.76
CA ALA A 158 14.58 0.54 14.50
C ALA A 158 15.45 0.06 13.32
N THR A 159 14.77 -0.38 12.27
CA THR A 159 15.37 -0.68 10.97
C THR A 159 14.72 0.21 9.92
N ALA A 160 15.51 1.00 9.21
CA ALA A 160 15.03 1.86 8.14
C ALA A 160 15.34 1.25 6.77
N LEU A 161 14.35 1.31 5.87
CA LEU A 161 14.47 0.83 4.49
C LEU A 161 13.47 1.54 3.59
N SER A 162 13.70 1.44 2.28
CA SER A 162 12.82 1.99 1.25
C SER A 162 12.24 0.86 0.41
N MET A 163 10.94 0.96 0.12
CA MET A 163 10.24 0.16 -0.91
C MET A 163 9.85 1.03 -2.12
N GLY A 164 10.57 2.15 -2.32
CA GLY A 164 10.19 3.28 -3.17
C GLY A 164 9.70 4.49 -2.35
N ASN A 165 9.33 4.27 -1.10
CA ASN A 165 8.99 5.25 -0.07
C ASN A 165 9.64 4.85 1.27
N PRO A 166 9.92 5.80 2.18
CA PRO A 166 10.63 5.52 3.43
C PRO A 166 9.78 4.77 4.46
N HIS A 167 10.40 3.79 5.11
CA HIS A 167 9.84 2.98 6.20
C HIS A 167 10.80 2.90 7.38
N CYS A 168 10.25 3.02 8.59
CA CYS A 168 10.93 2.82 9.87
C CYS A 168 10.22 1.69 10.62
N VAL A 169 10.87 0.52 10.68
CA VAL A 169 10.31 -0.68 11.29
C VAL A 169 10.84 -0.83 12.71
N VAL A 170 9.91 -0.89 13.67
CA VAL A 170 10.17 -1.10 15.10
C VAL A 170 9.55 -2.41 15.54
N PHE A 171 10.35 -3.27 16.18
CA PHE A 171 9.84 -4.52 16.76
C PHE A 171 9.37 -4.28 18.19
N VAL A 172 8.14 -4.72 18.50
CA VAL A 172 7.50 -4.55 19.80
C VAL A 172 6.98 -5.88 20.31
N GLU A 173 6.82 -6.02 21.63
CA GLU A 173 6.35 -7.26 22.25
C GLU A 173 4.88 -7.54 21.97
N ASN A 174 4.04 -6.51 22.09
CA ASN A 174 2.61 -6.59 21.84
C ASN A 174 2.12 -5.36 21.07
N VAL A 175 1.75 -5.55 19.80
CA VAL A 175 1.24 -4.45 18.95
C VAL A 175 -0.17 -4.00 19.35
N GLU A 176 -0.98 -4.87 19.97
CA GLU A 176 -2.38 -4.55 20.34
C GLU A 176 -2.42 -3.49 21.44
N SER A 177 -1.52 -3.58 22.42
CA SER A 177 -1.39 -2.60 23.51
C SER A 177 -0.38 -1.49 23.24
N TYR A 178 0.33 -1.51 22.11
CA TYR A 178 1.36 -0.52 21.84
C TYR A 178 0.75 0.86 21.53
N PRO A 179 1.29 1.96 22.07
CA PRO A 179 0.75 3.32 21.88
C PRO A 179 1.13 3.89 20.50
N VAL A 180 0.62 3.28 19.42
CA VAL A 180 0.90 3.65 18.03
C VAL A 180 0.56 5.11 17.74
N GLU A 181 -0.58 5.61 18.21
CA GLU A 181 -1.00 7.00 17.99
C GLU A 181 -0.14 8.02 18.75
N THR A 182 0.59 7.60 19.79
CA THR A 182 1.52 8.46 20.53
C THR A 182 2.92 8.42 19.94
N VAL A 183 3.44 7.22 19.63
CA VAL A 183 4.82 7.02 19.17
C VAL A 183 4.96 7.21 17.66
N GLY A 184 3.94 6.84 16.89
CA GLY A 184 3.89 6.97 15.43
C GLY A 184 4.21 8.38 14.92
N PRO A 185 3.49 9.44 15.37
CA PRO A 185 3.78 10.81 14.95
C PRO A 185 5.19 11.28 15.31
N LEU A 186 5.72 10.83 16.45
CA LEU A 186 7.07 11.20 16.90
C LEU A 186 8.14 10.57 16.01
N LEU A 187 7.96 9.31 15.60
CA LEU A 187 8.85 8.62 14.67
C LEU A 187 8.69 9.11 13.22
N GLU A 188 7.46 9.39 12.78
CA GLU A 188 7.17 9.98 11.47
C GLU A 188 7.96 11.28 11.28
N ASN A 189 7.97 12.14 12.29
CA ASN A 189 8.58 13.48 12.26
C ASN A 189 9.97 13.51 12.91
N HIS A 190 10.58 12.36 13.18
CA HIS A 190 11.88 12.29 13.83
C HIS A 190 12.95 12.98 12.98
N GLU A 191 13.91 13.67 13.61
CA GLU A 191 14.93 14.50 12.94
C GLU A 191 15.80 13.73 11.93
N LEU A 192 15.92 12.41 12.13
CA LEU A 192 16.59 11.46 11.25
C LEU A 192 15.89 11.31 9.91
N PHE A 193 14.60 11.61 9.79
CA PHE A 193 13.81 11.47 8.57
C PHE A 193 13.35 12.85 8.03
N PRO A 194 14.22 13.60 7.31
CA PRO A 194 13.87 14.90 6.73
C PRO A 194 12.60 14.93 5.87
N ARG A 195 12.30 13.81 5.19
CA ARG A 195 11.11 13.68 4.33
C ARG A 195 9.99 12.90 5.02
N ARG A 196 10.05 12.83 6.35
CA ARG A 196 9.22 11.97 7.22
C ARG A 196 9.31 10.50 6.82
N THR A 197 8.67 9.61 7.57
CA THR A 197 8.69 8.18 7.26
C THR A 197 7.37 7.50 7.64
N ASN A 198 7.06 6.39 6.98
CA ASN A 198 6.04 5.47 7.47
C ASN A 198 6.63 4.67 8.64
N VAL A 199 5.83 4.35 9.63
CA VAL A 199 6.30 3.66 10.84
C VAL A 199 5.53 2.38 11.03
N GLU A 200 6.22 1.25 11.01
CA GLU A 200 5.63 -0.06 11.26
C GLU A 200 6.02 -0.58 12.64
N PHE A 201 5.01 -0.88 13.45
CA PHE A 201 5.16 -1.56 14.73
C PHE A 201 4.87 -3.04 14.52
N VAL A 202 5.88 -3.88 14.73
CA VAL A 202 5.88 -5.29 14.34
C VAL A 202 6.05 -6.19 15.54
N GLN A 203 5.09 -7.09 15.74
CA GLN A 203 5.23 -8.21 16.67
C GLN A 203 5.48 -9.50 15.89
N VAL A 204 6.54 -10.22 16.27
CA VAL A 204 6.85 -11.54 15.72
C VAL A 204 6.04 -12.59 16.47
N SER A 205 4.95 -13.06 15.88
CA SER A 205 4.12 -14.12 16.48
C SER A 205 4.69 -15.52 16.21
N SER A 206 5.41 -15.70 15.10
CA SER A 206 6.20 -16.90 14.82
C SER A 206 7.21 -16.63 13.70
N ARG A 207 8.06 -17.63 13.38
CA ARG A 207 8.98 -17.60 12.23
C ARG A 207 8.31 -17.35 10.87
N LYS A 208 6.97 -17.46 10.77
CA LYS A 208 6.20 -17.30 9.51
C LYS A 208 5.09 -16.26 9.59
N LEU A 209 4.88 -15.64 10.75
CA LEU A 209 3.74 -14.77 11.01
C LEU A 209 4.16 -13.51 11.77
N LEU A 210 3.87 -12.36 11.15
CA LEU A 210 4.02 -11.03 11.75
C LEU A 210 2.63 -10.41 11.95
N LYS A 211 2.42 -9.81 13.12
CA LYS A 211 1.35 -8.85 13.37
C LYS A 211 1.92 -7.45 13.19
N VAL A 212 1.24 -6.59 12.44
CA VAL A 212 1.76 -5.26 12.06
C VAL A 212 0.67 -4.21 12.18
N ARG A 213 0.92 -3.17 12.98
CA ARG A 213 0.23 -1.88 12.94
C ARG A 213 1.11 -0.85 12.27
N VAL A 214 0.51 0.09 11.56
CA VAL A 214 1.25 1.07 10.77
C VAL A 214 0.71 2.47 11.03
N TRP A 215 1.64 3.41 11.19
CA TRP A 215 1.39 4.84 11.12
C TRP A 215 1.92 5.34 9.77
N GLU A 216 1.01 5.67 8.87
CA GLU A 216 1.35 6.14 7.52
C GLU A 216 1.67 7.63 7.51
N ARG A 217 2.74 7.98 6.81
CA ARG A 217 3.23 9.35 6.66
C ARG A 217 2.14 10.26 6.11
N GLY A 218 1.80 11.31 6.86
CA GLY A 218 0.80 12.30 6.49
C GLY A 218 -0.65 11.83 6.60
N VAL A 219 -0.90 10.61 7.07
CA VAL A 219 -2.24 10.01 7.18
C VAL A 219 -2.58 9.68 8.62
N GLY A 220 -1.67 9.05 9.35
CA GLY A 220 -1.93 8.50 10.69
C GLY A 220 -2.05 6.98 10.67
N GLU A 221 -2.70 6.41 11.67
CA GLU A 221 -2.87 4.95 11.73
C GLU A 221 -3.84 4.45 10.64
N THR A 222 -3.40 3.44 9.88
CA THR A 222 -4.21 2.82 8.82
C THR A 222 -4.34 1.32 9.01
N MET A 223 -5.43 0.76 8.47
CA MET A 223 -5.71 -0.69 8.54
C MET A 223 -4.69 -1.52 7.74
N ALA A 224 -4.15 -0.98 6.64
CA ALA A 224 -3.26 -1.72 5.76
C ALA A 224 -2.37 -0.83 4.88
N CYS A 225 -1.05 -0.97 5.06
CA CYS A 225 -0.04 -0.44 4.15
C CYS A 225 0.68 -1.59 3.43
N GLY A 226 0.62 -1.62 2.10
CA GLY A 226 1.24 -2.69 1.29
C GLY A 226 2.77 -2.64 1.32
N THR A 227 3.36 -1.47 1.08
CA THR A 227 4.81 -1.27 1.15
C THR A 227 5.33 -1.45 2.58
N GLY A 228 4.59 -1.01 3.60
CA GLY A 228 4.91 -1.24 5.01
C GLY A 228 4.89 -2.71 5.42
N ALA A 229 3.96 -3.51 4.86
CA ALA A 229 3.98 -4.96 5.05
C ALA A 229 5.25 -5.61 4.47
N CYS A 230 5.66 -5.19 3.26
CA CYS A 230 6.91 -5.64 2.65
C CYS A 230 8.13 -5.22 3.48
N ALA A 231 8.18 -3.96 3.90
CA ALA A 231 9.25 -3.42 4.73
C ALA A 231 9.39 -4.20 6.06
N SER A 232 8.27 -4.47 6.72
CA SER A 232 8.22 -5.28 7.95
C SER A 232 8.78 -6.70 7.75
N ALA A 233 8.37 -7.37 6.67
CA ALA A 233 8.83 -8.72 6.35
C ALA A 233 10.33 -8.76 6.00
N VAL A 234 10.80 -7.77 5.23
CA VAL A 234 12.21 -7.61 4.87
C VAL A 234 13.06 -7.33 6.11
N ALA A 235 12.68 -6.38 6.95
CA ALA A 235 13.38 -6.08 8.20
C ALA A 235 13.43 -7.31 9.12
N ALA A 236 12.32 -8.03 9.28
CA ALA A 236 12.29 -9.25 10.08
C ALA A 236 13.22 -10.33 9.50
N LYS A 237 13.32 -10.45 8.17
CA LYS A 237 14.19 -11.43 7.52
C LYS A 237 15.66 -11.08 7.71
N VAL A 238 16.04 -9.82 7.51
CA VAL A 238 17.42 -9.33 7.68
C VAL A 238 17.89 -9.52 9.13
N LEU A 239 17.01 -9.32 10.11
CA LEU A 239 17.30 -9.56 11.52
C LEU A 239 17.20 -11.04 11.95
N GLY A 240 17.01 -11.96 11.01
CA GLY A 240 16.90 -13.39 11.31
C GLY A 240 15.71 -13.74 12.20
N LYS A 241 14.64 -12.93 12.23
CA LYS A 241 13.44 -13.17 13.04
C LYS A 241 12.45 -14.11 12.35
N VAL A 242 12.46 -14.18 11.02
CA VAL A 242 11.55 -15.02 10.21
C VAL A 242 12.27 -15.82 9.12
N ASP A 243 11.64 -16.90 8.68
CA ASP A 243 12.09 -17.74 7.57
C ASP A 243 11.68 -17.16 6.21
N GLY A 244 12.01 -17.83 5.10
CA GLY A 244 11.45 -17.48 3.79
C GLY A 244 9.92 -17.71 3.73
N GLY A 245 9.16 -16.82 3.08
CA GLY A 245 7.72 -16.99 2.85
C GLY A 245 6.78 -16.41 3.91
N THR A 246 7.22 -15.42 4.68
CA THR A 246 6.47 -14.76 5.76
C THR A 246 5.14 -14.16 5.31
N ARG A 247 4.08 -14.36 6.09
CA ARG A 247 2.76 -13.74 5.88
C ARG A 247 2.49 -12.68 6.94
N ARG A 248 1.90 -11.55 6.52
CA ARG A 248 1.31 -10.55 7.43
C ARG A 248 -0.14 -10.95 7.74
N LYS A 249 -0.55 -10.81 8.99
CA LYS A 249 -1.98 -10.72 9.37
C LYS A 249 -2.26 -9.26 9.73
N GLY A 250 -3.15 -8.62 8.97
CA GLY A 250 -3.72 -7.32 9.34
C GLY A 250 -4.66 -7.48 10.53
N PHE A 251 -4.85 -6.39 11.26
CA PHE A 251 -5.90 -6.31 12.28
C PHE A 251 -7.25 -6.06 11.62
#